data_AF-A0A6N4TLB5-F1
#
_entry.id   AF-A0A6N4TLB5-F1
#
_cell.length_a   1.000
_cell.length_b   1.000
_cell.length_c   1.000
_cell.angle_alpha   90.00
_cell.angle_beta   90.00
_cell.angle_gamma   90.00
#
_symmetry.space_group_name_H-M   'P 1'
#
loop_
_entity.id
_entity.type
_entity.pdbx_description
1 polymer ?
#
loop_
_entity_poly.entity_id
_entity_poly.type
_entity_poly.pdbx_seq_one_letter_code
_entity_poly.pdbx_strand_id
1 'polypeptide(L)'
;MKLTQLANFYLKYMVKEYSENHQKTFSDWNKLRSMFPNEDEEFICDAFRKLSKDGLVKNSWADNHPYLITLEINAIIEAEENTLLKKTYDFLKEVREWL
;
A
#
# COMPACT_ATOMS: atom_id res chain seq x y z
N MET A 1 3.87 12.97 9.60
CA MET A 1 3.10 12.73 8.35
C MET A 1 1.60 12.58 8.66
N LYS A 2 0.64 12.63 7.71
CA LYS A 2 -0.76 12.26 8.01
C LYS A 2 -0.96 10.74 7.93
N LEU A 3 -1.83 10.16 8.77
CA LEU A 3 -2.07 8.70 8.82
C LEU A 3 -2.40 8.10 7.44
N THR A 4 -3.29 8.75 6.67
CA THR A 4 -3.67 8.29 5.32
C THR A 4 -2.48 8.31 4.35
N GLN A 5 -1.55 9.26 4.49
CA GLN A 5 -0.37 9.32 3.63
C GLN A 5 0.57 8.15 3.93
N LEU A 6 0.77 7.83 5.21
CA LEU A 6 1.57 6.69 5.64
C LEU A 6 0.97 5.36 5.18
N ALA A 7 -0.33 5.16 5.40
CA ALA A 7 -1.06 3.99 4.93
C ALA A 7 -0.95 3.82 3.41
N ASN A 8 -1.16 4.90 2.65
CA ASN A 8 -1.03 4.87 1.19
C ASN A 8 0.40 4.57 0.73
N PHE A 9 1.42 5.00 1.47
CA PHE A 9 2.80 4.66 1.15
C PHE A 9 3.05 3.16 1.30
N TYR A 10 2.68 2.58 2.44
CA TYR A 10 2.83 1.14 2.66
C TYR A 10 2.04 0.32 1.64
N LEU A 11 0.81 0.73 1.32
CA LEU A 11 0.02 0.08 0.28
C LEU A 11 0.73 0.08 -1.08
N LYS A 12 1.23 1.25 -1.51
CA LYS A 12 1.99 1.38 -2.77
C LYS A 12 3.24 0.51 -2.76
N TYR A 13 3.97 0.48 -1.64
CA TYR A 13 5.13 -0.38 -1.47
C TYR A 13 4.74 -1.86 -1.66
N MET A 14 3.69 -2.34 -0.99
CA MET A 14 3.24 -3.73 -1.08
C MET A 14 2.76 -4.10 -2.49
N VAL A 15 1.98 -3.22 -3.14
CA VAL A 15 1.53 -3.41 -4.52
C VAL A 15 2.73 -3.47 -5.48
N LYS A 16 3.74 -2.62 -5.28
CA LYS A 16 4.94 -2.63 -6.10
C LYS A 16 5.71 -3.95 -5.95
N GLU A 17 5.94 -4.40 -4.72
CA GLU A 17 6.59 -5.69 -4.44
C GLU A 17 5.82 -6.88 -5.03
N TYR A 18 4.47 -6.81 -5.06
CA TYR A 18 3.67 -7.80 -5.76
C TYR A 18 3.87 -7.73 -7.28
N SER A 19 3.86 -6.54 -7.87
CA SER A 19 4.04 -6.36 -9.32
C SER A 19 5.43 -6.80 -9.81
N GLU A 20 6.47 -6.64 -8.99
CA GLU A 20 7.85 -6.94 -9.37
C GLU A 20 8.25 -8.38 -9.01
N ASN A 21 7.81 -8.88 -7.84
CA ASN A 21 8.30 -10.12 -7.24
C ASN A 21 7.20 -11.14 -6.91
N HIS A 22 5.92 -10.82 -7.20
CA HIS A 22 4.74 -11.58 -6.74
C HIS A 22 4.70 -11.78 -5.21
N GLN A 23 5.39 -10.91 -4.44
CA GLN A 23 5.37 -10.96 -3.00
C GLN A 23 4.04 -10.39 -2.47
N LYS A 24 3.26 -11.24 -1.83
CA LYS A 24 1.95 -10.88 -1.25
C LYS A 24 1.97 -10.77 0.28
N THR A 25 2.97 -11.34 0.93
CA THR A 25 3.08 -11.43 2.39
C THR A 25 4.33 -10.70 2.91
N PHE A 26 4.16 -9.97 4.01
CA PHE A 26 5.20 -9.16 4.64
C PHE A 26 5.22 -9.45 6.13
N SER A 27 6.34 -9.98 6.64
CA SER A 27 6.50 -10.37 8.04
C SER A 27 7.69 -9.69 8.73
N ASP A 28 8.53 -8.98 7.98
CA ASP A 28 9.70 -8.29 8.53
C ASP A 28 9.28 -6.90 9.06
N TRP A 29 8.89 -6.87 10.34
CA TRP A 29 8.54 -5.64 11.04
C TRP A 29 9.69 -4.62 11.04
N ASN A 30 10.93 -5.07 11.23
CA ASN A 30 12.09 -4.18 11.28
C ASN A 30 12.30 -3.47 9.94
N LYS A 31 12.15 -4.19 8.82
CA LYS A 31 12.17 -3.59 7.48
C LYS A 31 11.07 -2.54 7.34
N LEU A 32 9.83 -2.86 7.69
CA LEU A 32 8.70 -1.92 7.56
C LEU A 32 8.87 -0.68 8.43
N ARG A 33 9.36 -0.84 9.66
CA ARG A 33 9.66 0.27 10.58
C ARG A 33 10.80 1.13 10.06
N SER A 34 11.86 0.52 9.51
CA SER A 34 13.02 1.25 8.99
C SER A 34 12.72 2.20 7.82
N MET A 35 11.56 2.05 7.15
CA MET A 35 11.12 2.97 6.10
C MET A 35 10.75 4.35 6.67
N PHE A 36 10.34 4.41 7.94
CA PHE A 36 9.96 5.63 8.64
C PHE A 36 10.56 5.65 10.06
N PRO A 37 11.89 5.76 10.20
CA PRO A 37 12.58 5.57 11.48
C PRO A 37 12.26 6.67 12.52
N ASN A 38 11.74 7.81 12.07
CA ASN A 38 11.37 8.95 12.91
C ASN A 38 9.88 8.99 13.26
N GLU A 39 9.06 8.11 12.69
CA GLU A 39 7.64 8.02 13.02
C GLU A 39 7.45 7.06 14.19
N ASP A 40 6.43 7.32 14.99
CA ASP A 40 6.10 6.52 16.15
C ASP A 40 5.60 5.11 15.75
N GLU A 41 5.93 4.09 16.54
CA GLU A 41 5.58 2.70 16.24
C GLU A 41 4.07 2.47 16.25
N GLU A 42 3.34 3.09 17.19
CA GLU A 42 1.88 3.00 17.25
C GLU A 42 1.27 3.68 16.04
N PHE A 43 1.82 4.81 15.59
CA PHE A 43 1.39 5.50 14.38
C PHE A 43 1.60 4.66 13.11
N ILE A 44 2.70 3.91 13.01
CA ILE A 44 2.94 2.94 11.93
C ILE A 44 1.93 1.79 12.01
N CYS A 45 1.68 1.25 13.19
CA CYS A 45 0.68 0.22 13.41
C CYS A 45 -0.74 0.70 13.01
N ASP A 46 -1.10 1.93 13.34
CA ASP A 46 -2.38 2.52 12.95
C ASP A 46 -2.55 2.62 11.43
N ALA A 47 -1.45 2.83 10.69
CA ALA A 47 -1.50 2.82 9.23
C ALA A 47 -1.91 1.43 8.71
N PHE A 48 -1.37 0.35 9.28
CA PHE A 48 -1.77 -1.01 8.93
C PHE A 48 -3.19 -1.34 9.39
N ARG A 49 -3.62 -0.87 10.58
CA ARG A 49 -5.02 -1.02 11.03
C ARG A 49 -5.98 -0.34 10.08
N LYS A 50 -5.66 0.87 9.62
CA LYS A 50 -6.45 1.58 8.61
C LYS A 50 -6.56 0.77 7.33
N LEU A 51 -5.45 0.29 6.77
CA LEU A 51 -5.48 -0.52 5.54
C LEU A 51 -6.32 -1.78 5.71
N SER A 52 -6.27 -2.41 6.89
CA SER A 52 -7.09 -3.59 7.15
C SER A 52 -8.56 -3.27 7.31
N LYS A 53 -8.90 -2.14 7.95
CA LYS A 53 -10.29 -1.64 8.02
C LYS A 53 -10.86 -1.34 6.63
N ASP A 54 -10.02 -0.85 5.71
CA ASP A 54 -10.40 -0.57 4.33
C ASP A 54 -10.47 -1.85 3.46
N GLY A 55 -10.15 -3.03 4.02
CA GLY A 55 -10.17 -4.31 3.29
C GLY A 55 -9.02 -4.49 2.29
N LEU A 56 -7.98 -3.66 2.40
CA LEU A 56 -6.85 -3.64 1.47
C LEU A 56 -5.73 -4.61 1.88
N VAL A 57 -5.65 -4.92 3.17
CA VAL A 57 -4.72 -5.91 3.72
C VAL A 57 -5.37 -6.72 4.83
N LYS A 58 -4.80 -7.88 5.11
CA LYS A 58 -5.09 -8.67 6.30
C LYS A 58 -3.87 -8.69 7.21
N ASN A 59 -4.06 -8.32 8.47
CA ASN A 59 -2.99 -8.24 9.46
C ASN A 59 -3.18 -9.32 10.54
N SER A 60 -2.10 -10.01 10.89
CA SER A 60 -2.01 -10.84 12.09
C SER A 60 -1.08 -10.14 13.08
N TRP A 61 -1.53 -10.05 14.34
CA TRP A 61 -0.91 -9.20 15.37
C TRP A 61 -0.37 -10.02 16.53
N ALA A 62 0.78 -9.60 17.07
CA ALA A 62 1.36 -10.10 18.31
C ALA A 62 2.03 -8.91 19.02
N ASP A 63 1.84 -8.77 20.34
CA ASP A 63 2.41 -7.67 21.13
C ASP A 63 2.19 -6.28 20.52
N ASN A 64 0.99 -6.03 19.97
CA ASN A 64 0.60 -4.81 19.25
C ASN A 64 1.37 -4.48 17.96
N HIS A 65 2.19 -5.40 17.46
CA HIS A 65 2.88 -5.29 16.18
C HIS A 65 2.32 -6.28 15.15
N PRO A 66 2.22 -5.90 13.87
CA PRO A 66 1.83 -6.84 12.84
C PRO A 66 3.01 -7.75 12.52
N TYR A 67 2.89 -9.04 12.83
CA TYR A 67 3.91 -10.05 12.51
C TYR A 67 3.71 -10.67 11.12
N LEU A 68 2.50 -10.52 10.56
CA LEU A 68 2.20 -10.93 9.20
C LEU A 68 1.14 -10.00 8.60
N ILE A 69 1.49 -9.40 7.47
CA ILE A 69 0.62 -8.55 6.65
C ILE A 69 0.47 -9.24 5.31
N THR A 70 -0.77 -9.47 4.87
CA THR A 70 -1.07 -10.03 3.55
C THR A 70 -1.81 -9.00 2.74
N LEU A 71 -1.27 -8.65 1.57
CA LEU A 71 -1.94 -7.76 0.62
C LEU A 71 -3.18 -8.48 0.05
N GLU A 72 -4.35 -7.84 0.09
CA GLU A 72 -5.58 -8.43 -0.44
C GLU A 72 -5.65 -8.33 -1.97
N ILE A 73 -6.33 -9.28 -2.61
CA ILE A 73 -6.45 -9.31 -4.09
C ILE A 73 -7.16 -8.05 -4.59
N ASN A 74 -8.18 -7.59 -3.87
CA ASN A 74 -8.92 -6.39 -4.23
C ASN A 74 -8.03 -5.14 -4.27
N ALA A 75 -7.05 -5.04 -3.36
CA ALA A 75 -6.09 -3.93 -3.37
C ALA A 75 -5.17 -3.95 -4.59
N ILE A 76 -4.81 -5.14 -5.07
CA ILE A 76 -4.01 -5.30 -6.29
C ILE A 76 -4.84 -4.88 -7.50
N ILE A 77 -6.06 -5.40 -7.62
CA ILE A 77 -6.99 -5.06 -8.71
C ILE A 77 -7.26 -3.55 -8.74
N GLU A 78 -7.59 -2.95 -7.60
CA GLU A 78 -7.84 -1.51 -7.50
C GLU A 78 -6.62 -0.68 -7.93
N ALA A 79 -5.41 -1.11 -7.57
CA ALA A 79 -4.19 -0.41 -7.97
C ALA A 79 -3.90 -0.54 -9.48
N GLU A 80 -4.16 -1.72 -10.06
CA GLU A 80 -4.05 -1.96 -11.50
C GLU A 80 -5.09 -1.16 -12.28
N GLU A 81 -6.35 -1.18 -11.86
CA GLU A 81 -7.45 -0.42 -12.47
C GLU A 81 -7.20 1.08 -12.39
N ASN A 82 -6.78 1.62 -11.24
CA ASN A 82 -6.41 3.04 -11.12
C ASN A 82 -5.24 3.39 -12.04
N THR A 83 -4.27 2.49 -12.21
CA THR A 83 -3.13 2.72 -13.12
C THR A 83 -3.56 2.69 -14.58
N LEU A 84 -4.42 1.75 -14.96
CA LEU A 84 -4.99 1.63 -16.30
C LEU A 84 -5.87 2.84 -16.64
N LEU A 85 -6.80 3.19 -15.75
CA LEU A 85 -7.66 4.37 -15.89
C LEU A 85 -6.82 5.65 -16.02
N LYS A 86 -5.77 5.79 -15.20
CA LYS A 86 -4.85 6.93 -15.30
C LYS A 86 -4.12 6.95 -16.64
N LYS A 87 -3.57 5.81 -17.11
CA LYS A 87 -2.92 5.69 -18.42
C LYS A 87 -3.87 6.03 -19.57
N THR A 88 -5.11 5.56 -19.53
CA THR A 88 -6.13 5.85 -20.54
C THR A 88 -6.48 7.34 -20.55
N TYR A 89 -6.64 7.96 -19.38
CA TYR A 89 -6.90 9.40 -19.27
C TYR A 89 -5.72 10.23 -19.80
N ASP A 90 -4.49 9.89 -19.40
CA ASP A 90 -3.28 10.60 -19.85
C ASP A 90 -3.15 10.54 -21.38
N PHE A 91 -3.39 9.38 -22.00
CA PHE A 91 -3.41 9.22 -23.47
C PHE A 91 -4.47 10.10 -24.15
N LEU A 92 -5.70 10.12 -23.63
CA LEU A 92 -6.78 10.95 -24.20
C LEU A 92 -6.49 12.45 -24.09
N LYS A 93 -5.85 12.87 -22.99
CA LYS A 93 -5.43 14.25 -22.78
C LYS A 93 -4.40 14.68 -23.82
N GLU A 94 -3.38 13.85 -24.07
CA GLU A 94 -2.37 14.10 -25.10
C GLU A 94 -3.01 14.27 -26.49
N VAL A 95 -3.91 13.38 -26.90
CA VAL A 95 -4.61 13.48 -28.19
C VAL A 95 -5.43 14.78 -28.30
N ARG A 96 -6.08 15.22 -27.22
CA ARG A 96 -6.88 16.46 -27.21
C ARG A 96 -6.01 17.72 -27.32
N GLU A 97 -4.79 17.70 -26.79
CA GLU A 97 -3.86 18.84 -26.89
C GLU A 97 -3.23 18.97 -28.30
N TRP A 98 -3.34 17.93 -29.14
CA TRP A 98 -2.83 17.91 -30.52
C TRP A 98 -3.88 18.32 -31.56
N LEU A 99 -5.14 18.50 -31.16
CA LEU A 99 -6.28 18.97 -31.99
C LEU A 99 -6.58 20.45 -31.72
#